data_AF-A0A7D4B144-F1
#
_entry.id   AF-A0A7D4B144-F1
#
_cell.length_a   1.000
_cell.length_b   1.000
_cell.length_c   1.000
_cell.angle_alpha   90.00
_cell.angle_beta   90.00
_cell.angle_gamma   90.00
#
_symmetry.space_group_name_H-M   'P 1'
#
loop_
_entity.id
_entity.type
_entity.pdbx_description
1 polymer ?
#
loop_
_entity_poly.entity_id
_entity_poly.type
_entity_poly.pdbx_seq_one_letter_code
_entity_poly.pdbx_strand_id
1 'polypeptide(L)'
;MVMLPALAAIALAGGKLRAWAPRRVAAVGTALLSWNLAFALLPAHSLVYTGAGPALRLRVLTQPAAWFLLRDPNLLRNQLQYYTGRADSAPRIIGLPVRPDAAFRHWLVARLAAGEVVYTDALGGYWPLDRAQLTLGDGATRALNGFAARRVDSMATFFGPYYLTRLGPAAPKCAPAS
;
A
#
# COMPACT_ATOMS: atom_id res chain seq x y z
N MET A 1 -7.92 2.40 11.76
CA MET A 1 -7.95 2.96 13.13
C MET A 1 -6.55 3.37 13.58
N VAL A 2 -5.91 4.36 12.93
CA VAL A 2 -4.49 4.72 13.18
C VAL A 2 -4.35 5.98 14.05
N MET A 3 -5.45 6.67 14.40
CA MET A 3 -5.40 7.96 15.08
C MET A 3 -5.50 7.91 16.61
N LEU A 4 -5.76 6.76 17.23
CA LEU A 4 -5.86 6.63 18.70
C LEU A 4 -4.57 7.00 19.44
N PRO A 5 -3.37 6.53 19.02
CA PRO A 5 -2.11 6.92 19.65
C PRO A 5 -1.78 8.40 19.41
N ALA A 6 -2.13 8.95 18.24
CA ALA A 6 -1.90 10.35 17.91
C ALA A 6 -2.84 11.29 18.68
N LEU A 7 -4.12 10.94 18.81
CA LEU A 7 -5.09 11.66 19.64
C LEU A 7 -4.72 11.60 21.11
N ALA A 8 -4.24 10.45 21.61
CA ALA A 8 -3.69 10.32 22.95
C ALA A 8 -2.47 11.23 23.13
N ALA A 9 -1.51 11.22 22.19
CA ALA A 9 -0.33 12.09 22.25
C ALA A 9 -0.68 13.58 22.19
N ILE A 10 -1.65 13.98 21.37
CA ILE A 10 -2.13 15.38 21.26
C ILE A 10 -2.87 15.80 22.55
N ALA A 11 -3.74 14.95 23.09
CA ALA A 11 -4.43 15.19 24.36
C ALA A 11 -3.45 15.29 25.54
N LEU A 12 -2.36 14.52 25.49
CA LEU A 12 -1.27 14.55 26.46
C LEU A 12 -0.36 15.78 26.28
N ALA A 13 -0.10 16.21 25.04
CA ALA A 13 0.72 17.39 24.71
C ALA A 13 0.04 18.73 25.03
N GLY A 14 -1.29 18.76 25.13
CA GLY A 14 -2.10 19.95 25.47
C GLY A 14 -1.94 20.51 26.89
N GLY A 15 -0.97 20.04 27.69
CA GLY A 15 -0.41 20.86 28.77
C GLY A 15 -0.86 20.60 30.22
N LYS A 16 -1.43 19.45 30.56
CA LYS A 16 -1.74 19.09 31.98
C LYS A 16 -1.26 17.72 32.45
N LEU A 17 -0.35 17.08 31.70
CA LEU A 17 0.25 15.79 32.06
C LEU A 17 0.87 15.77 33.47
N ARG A 18 1.46 16.89 33.89
CA ARG A 18 2.08 17.05 35.22
C ARG A 18 1.08 17.03 36.38
N ALA A 19 -0.19 17.32 36.11
CA ALA A 19 -1.28 17.34 37.10
C ALA A 19 -2.03 15.99 37.18
N TRP A 20 -1.67 15.02 36.34
CA TRP A 20 -2.34 13.72 36.34
C TRP A 20 -1.76 12.82 37.42
N ALA A 21 -2.65 12.14 38.15
CA ALA A 21 -2.22 11.12 39.09
C ALA A 21 -1.38 10.04 38.36
N PRO A 22 -0.27 9.55 38.94
CA PRO A 22 0.63 8.58 38.31
C PRO A 22 -0.08 7.34 37.76
N ARG A 23 -1.14 6.89 38.44
CA ARG A 23 -1.99 5.77 38.02
C ARG A 23 -2.67 5.99 36.66
N ARG A 24 -3.09 7.22 36.35
CA ARG A 24 -3.72 7.56 35.06
C ARG A 24 -2.71 7.55 33.93
N VAL A 25 -1.50 8.05 34.18
CA VAL A 25 -0.39 8.01 33.22
C VAL A 25 0.02 6.56 32.95
N ALA A 26 0.16 5.75 33.99
CA ALA A 26 0.44 4.32 33.87
C ALA A 26 -0.66 3.60 33.07
N ALA A 27 -1.94 3.82 33.37
CA ALA A 27 -3.05 3.18 32.65
C ALA A 27 -3.08 3.54 31.16
N VAL A 28 -2.83 4.80 30.79
CA VAL A 28 -2.74 5.21 29.38
C VAL A 28 -1.51 4.60 28.71
N GLY A 29 -0.36 4.58 29.41
CA GLY A 29 0.86 3.92 28.92
C GLY A 29 0.64 2.43 28.68
N THR A 30 0.00 1.72 29.62
CA THR A 30 -0.34 0.30 29.48
C THR A 30 -1.34 0.09 28.37
N ALA A 31 -2.37 0.92 28.22
CA ALA A 31 -3.32 0.81 27.11
C ALA A 31 -2.64 1.00 25.75
N LEU A 32 -1.74 1.97 25.61
CA LEU A 32 -0.94 2.17 24.39
C LEU A 32 0.04 1.03 24.15
N LEU A 33 0.65 0.49 25.20
CA LEU A 33 1.55 -0.66 25.11
C LEU A 33 0.78 -1.92 24.70
N SER A 34 -0.34 -2.22 25.33
CA SER A 34 -1.24 -3.33 24.98
C SER A 34 -1.79 -3.19 23.57
N TRP A 35 -2.13 -1.97 23.14
CA TRP A 35 -2.49 -1.69 21.75
C TRP A 35 -1.33 -2.06 20.82
N ASN A 36 -0.13 -1.53 21.02
CA ASN A 36 1.03 -1.89 20.19
C ASN A 36 1.35 -3.39 20.21
N LEU A 37 1.25 -4.04 21.37
CA LEU A 37 1.44 -5.49 21.50
C LEU A 37 0.38 -6.28 20.75
N ALA A 38 -0.90 -5.88 20.78
CA ALA A 38 -1.93 -6.54 19.99
C ALA A 38 -1.62 -6.50 18.49
N PHE A 39 -1.10 -5.38 17.98
CA PHE A 39 -0.67 -5.26 16.58
C PHE A 39 0.65 -5.94 16.26
N ALA A 40 1.55 -6.09 17.23
CA ALA A 40 2.83 -6.79 17.07
C ALA A 40 2.68 -8.32 17.15
N LEU A 41 1.73 -8.81 17.96
CA LEU A 41 1.47 -10.23 18.19
C LEU A 41 0.47 -10.82 17.19
N LEU A 42 -0.48 -10.02 16.71
CA LEU A 42 -1.39 -10.47 15.65
C LEU A 42 -0.62 -10.49 14.32
N PRO A 43 -0.57 -11.65 13.64
CA PRO A 43 0.06 -11.72 12.34
C PRO A 43 -0.63 -10.74 11.39
N ALA A 44 0.13 -9.93 10.67
CA ALA A 44 -0.44 -8.93 9.75
C ALA A 44 -1.41 -9.54 8.70
N HIS A 45 -1.29 -10.84 8.41
CA HIS A 45 -2.21 -11.57 7.53
C HIS A 45 -3.61 -11.79 8.13
N SER A 46 -3.76 -11.77 9.45
CA SER A 46 -5.04 -11.90 10.16
C SER A 46 -5.80 -10.57 10.22
N LEU A 47 -5.07 -9.46 10.07
CA LEU A 47 -5.60 -8.10 10.06
C LEU A 47 -6.08 -7.74 8.65
N VAL A 48 -7.22 -8.29 8.25
CA VAL A 48 -7.84 -8.03 6.93
C VAL A 48 -8.54 -6.66 6.95
N TYR A 49 -7.76 -5.58 6.88
CA TYR A 49 -8.31 -4.22 6.92
C TYR A 49 -9.00 -3.79 5.62
N THR A 50 -8.66 -4.41 4.49
CA THR A 50 -9.12 -3.95 3.17
C THR A 50 -9.75 -5.04 2.32
N GLY A 51 -9.68 -6.32 2.68
CA GLY A 51 -10.16 -7.43 1.83
C GLY A 51 -9.39 -7.62 0.52
N ALA A 52 -8.52 -6.69 0.14
CA ALA A 52 -7.75 -6.72 -1.11
C ALA A 52 -6.65 -7.79 -1.11
N GLY A 53 -6.04 -8.07 0.05
CA GLY A 53 -4.93 -9.02 0.17
C GLY A 53 -5.22 -10.41 -0.43
N PRO A 54 -6.28 -11.12 0.01
CA PRO A 54 -6.61 -12.44 -0.53
C PRO A 54 -6.89 -12.47 -2.04
N ALA A 55 -7.60 -11.47 -2.55
CA ALA A 55 -7.98 -11.42 -3.95
C ALA A 55 -6.80 -11.02 -4.85
N LEU A 56 -5.96 -10.07 -4.41
CA LEU A 56 -4.72 -9.71 -5.10
C LEU A 56 -3.72 -10.87 -5.07
N ARG A 57 -3.61 -11.58 -3.94
CA ARG A 57 -2.82 -12.81 -3.81
C ARG A 57 -3.25 -13.85 -4.83
N LEU A 58 -4.56 -14.12 -4.95
CA LEU A 58 -5.10 -15.05 -5.94
C LEU A 58 -4.72 -14.62 -7.37
N ARG A 59 -4.77 -13.31 -7.65
CA ARG A 59 -4.39 -12.77 -8.95
C ARG A 59 -2.91 -12.96 -9.26
N VAL A 60 -2.03 -12.72 -8.29
CA VAL A 60 -0.58 -12.95 -8.44
C VAL A 60 -0.29 -14.43 -8.68
N LEU A 61 -0.94 -15.33 -7.94
CA LEU A 61 -0.76 -16.78 -8.09
C LEU A 61 -1.24 -17.30 -9.45
N THR A 62 -2.27 -16.68 -10.04
CA THR A 62 -2.81 -17.07 -11.35
C THR A 62 -2.07 -16.45 -12.54
N GLN A 63 -1.18 -15.46 -12.31
CA GLN A 63 -0.43 -14.78 -13.37
C GLN A 63 1.07 -14.70 -13.04
N PRO A 64 1.78 -15.85 -12.95
CA PRO A 64 3.16 -15.91 -12.46
C PRO A 64 4.18 -15.20 -13.36
N ALA A 65 3.87 -14.99 -14.64
CA ALA A 65 4.74 -14.31 -15.59
C ALA A 65 4.59 -12.77 -15.57
N ALA A 66 3.59 -12.23 -14.88
CA ALA A 66 3.33 -10.79 -14.84
C ALA A 66 4.14 -10.08 -13.76
N TRP A 67 4.37 -8.79 -13.97
CA TRP A 67 4.95 -7.89 -12.98
C TRP A 67 3.86 -7.16 -12.22
N PHE A 68 4.00 -7.05 -10.90
CA PHE A 68 3.05 -6.36 -10.03
C PHE A 68 3.74 -5.19 -9.32
N LEU A 69 3.27 -3.98 -9.60
CA LEU A 69 3.73 -2.74 -8.98
C LEU A 69 2.76 -2.36 -7.87
N LEU A 70 3.14 -2.69 -6.64
CA LEU A 70 2.27 -2.55 -5.49
C LEU A 70 2.64 -1.34 -4.66
N ARG A 71 1.61 -0.72 -4.06
CA ARG A 71 1.83 0.34 -3.06
C ARG A 71 2.51 -0.19 -1.80
N ASP A 72 2.09 -1.36 -1.31
CA ASP A 72 2.74 -2.07 -0.20
C ASP A 72 3.04 -3.52 -0.62
N PRO A 73 4.28 -3.80 -1.09
CA PRO A 73 4.67 -5.15 -1.47
C PRO A 73 4.93 -6.06 -0.26
N ASN A 74 5.22 -5.53 0.92
CA ASN A 74 5.59 -6.32 2.09
C ASN A 74 4.37 -7.06 2.62
N LEU A 75 3.22 -6.40 2.65
CA LEU A 75 1.96 -7.03 3.04
C LEU A 75 1.66 -8.24 2.15
N LEU A 76 1.79 -8.10 0.83
CA LEU A 76 1.51 -9.20 -0.09
C LEU A 76 2.57 -10.30 -0.03
N ARG A 77 3.86 -9.93 0.04
CA ARG A 77 4.97 -10.90 0.15
C ARG A 77 4.84 -11.76 1.40
N ASN A 78 4.52 -11.16 2.55
CA ASN A 78 4.28 -11.89 3.78
C ASN A 78 3.11 -12.87 3.63
N GLN A 79 1.99 -12.44 3.06
CA GLN A 79 0.83 -13.32 2.82
C GLN A 79 1.15 -14.47 1.87
N LEU A 80 1.93 -14.22 0.82
CA LEU A 80 2.40 -15.27 -0.08
C LEU A 80 3.31 -16.24 0.67
N GLN A 81 4.31 -15.76 1.39
CA GLN A 81 5.22 -16.60 2.18
C GLN A 81 4.47 -17.48 3.18
N TYR A 82 3.53 -16.92 3.95
CA TYR A 82 2.74 -17.70 4.90
C TYR A 82 1.90 -18.77 4.21
N TYR A 83 1.38 -18.49 3.02
CA TYR A 83 0.51 -19.40 2.28
C TYR A 83 1.28 -20.48 1.50
N THR A 84 2.41 -20.13 0.90
CA THR A 84 3.21 -21.03 0.05
C THR A 84 4.35 -21.70 0.81
N GLY A 85 4.66 -21.24 2.02
CA GLY A 85 5.81 -21.69 2.81
C GLY A 85 7.17 -21.25 2.28
N ARG A 86 7.22 -20.36 1.27
CA ARG A 86 8.45 -19.99 0.56
C ARG A 86 8.67 -18.48 0.53
N ALA A 87 9.63 -18.00 1.31
CA ALA A 87 9.96 -16.57 1.44
C ALA A 87 10.46 -15.93 0.13
N ASP A 88 11.29 -16.66 -0.63
CA ASP A 88 11.95 -16.12 -1.84
C ASP A 88 11.15 -16.36 -3.13
N SER A 89 9.99 -17.02 -3.01
CA SER A 89 9.18 -17.41 -4.17
C SER A 89 8.20 -16.34 -4.63
N ALA A 90 8.16 -15.19 -3.96
CA ALA A 90 7.25 -14.13 -4.33
C ALA A 90 7.48 -13.78 -5.82
N PRO A 91 6.47 -13.92 -6.69
CA PRO A 91 6.58 -13.54 -8.09
C PRO A 91 6.99 -12.07 -8.20
N ARG A 92 7.30 -11.63 -9.41
CA ARG A 92 7.93 -10.34 -9.71
C ARG A 92 7.11 -9.13 -9.20
N ILE A 93 7.19 -8.87 -7.89
CA ILE A 93 6.46 -7.86 -7.12
C ILE A 93 7.46 -6.78 -6.74
N ILE A 94 7.16 -5.55 -7.15
CA ILE A 94 8.00 -4.39 -6.92
C ILE A 94 7.18 -3.36 -6.15
N GLY A 95 7.80 -2.77 -5.13
CA GLY A 95 7.24 -1.62 -4.43
C GLY A 95 7.41 -0.36 -5.27
N LEU A 96 6.37 0.45 -5.36
CA LEU A 96 6.51 1.78 -5.96
C LEU A 96 7.47 2.63 -5.13
N PRO A 97 8.40 3.35 -5.78
CA PRO A 97 9.29 4.23 -5.06
C PRO A 97 8.49 5.37 -4.45
N VAL A 98 8.86 5.76 -3.22
CA VAL A 98 8.24 6.87 -2.48
C VAL A 98 8.33 8.19 -3.28
N ARG A 99 9.38 8.34 -4.10
CA ARG A 99 9.57 9.48 -4.99
C ARG A 99 9.74 8.98 -6.43
N PRO A 100 9.28 9.75 -7.44
CA PRO A 100 9.54 9.43 -8.83
C PRO A 100 11.05 9.33 -9.08
N ASP A 101 11.52 8.15 -9.47
CA ASP A 101 12.91 7.89 -9.79
C ASP A 101 13.05 7.59 -11.29
N ALA A 102 14.04 8.21 -11.93
CA ALA A 102 14.37 8.00 -13.33
C ALA A 102 14.77 6.54 -13.59
N ALA A 103 15.48 5.89 -12.65
CA ALA A 103 15.88 4.50 -12.80
C ALA A 103 14.65 3.57 -12.82
N PHE A 104 13.68 3.80 -11.93
CA PHE A 104 12.40 3.09 -11.96
C PHE A 104 11.65 3.28 -13.28
N ARG A 105 11.59 4.53 -13.80
CA ARG A 105 10.93 4.80 -15.08
C ARG A 105 11.63 4.09 -16.24
N HIS A 106 12.96 4.13 -16.30
CA HIS A 106 13.74 3.44 -17.33
C HIS A 106 13.51 1.93 -17.28
N TRP A 107 13.53 1.36 -16.07
CA TRP A 107 13.22 -0.04 -15.86
C TRP A 107 11.80 -0.37 -16.38
N LEU A 108 10.79 0.40 -16.01
CA LEU A 108 9.40 0.15 -16.42
C LEU A 108 9.23 0.25 -17.95
N VAL A 109 9.85 1.26 -18.57
CA VAL A 109 9.86 1.40 -20.03
C VAL A 109 10.49 0.19 -20.69
N ALA A 110 11.63 -0.29 -20.20
CA ALA A 110 12.30 -1.47 -20.75
C ALA A 110 11.43 -2.73 -20.65
N ARG A 111 10.68 -2.91 -19.55
CA ARG A 111 9.77 -4.05 -19.38
C ARG A 111 8.59 -4.00 -20.35
N LEU A 112 7.97 -2.83 -20.50
CA LEU A 112 6.86 -2.64 -21.43
C LEU A 112 7.32 -2.77 -22.89
N ALA A 113 8.51 -2.27 -23.22
CA ALA A 113 9.11 -2.42 -24.56
C ALA A 113 9.44 -3.89 -24.89
N ALA A 114 9.77 -4.70 -23.89
CA ALA A 114 9.95 -6.15 -24.04
C ALA A 114 8.62 -6.92 -24.17
N GLY A 115 7.47 -6.24 -24.19
CA GLY A 115 6.15 -6.86 -24.29
C GLY A 115 5.66 -7.51 -22.98
N GLU A 116 6.36 -7.28 -21.87
CA GLU A 116 5.97 -7.87 -20.59
C GLU A 116 4.70 -7.22 -20.03
N VAL A 117 3.89 -8.03 -19.34
CA VAL A 117 2.65 -7.57 -18.73
C VAL A 117 2.93 -6.98 -17.35
N VAL A 118 2.56 -5.72 -17.15
CA VAL A 118 2.74 -5.00 -15.90
C VAL A 118 1.38 -4.55 -15.35
N TYR A 119 1.11 -4.87 -14.10
CA TYR A 119 -0.06 -4.41 -13.36
C TYR A 119 0.36 -3.49 -12.21
N THR A 120 -0.54 -2.60 -11.83
CA THR A 120 -0.42 -1.80 -10.63
C THR A 120 -1.75 -1.68 -9.92
N ASP A 121 -1.69 -1.55 -8.61
CA ASP A 121 -2.83 -1.32 -7.74
C ASP A 121 -2.86 0.11 -7.16
N ALA A 122 -1.83 0.91 -7.49
CA ALA A 122 -1.59 2.20 -6.85
C ALA A 122 -2.25 3.39 -7.55
N LEU A 123 -2.95 3.17 -8.67
CA LEU A 123 -3.58 4.22 -9.49
C LEU A 123 -5.07 4.42 -9.21
N GLY A 124 -5.64 3.74 -8.21
CA GLY A 124 -7.05 3.91 -7.87
C GLY A 124 -7.48 3.13 -6.63
N GLY A 125 -8.58 3.56 -6.02
CA GLY A 125 -9.09 3.00 -4.77
C GLY A 125 -9.78 4.06 -3.94
N TYR A 126 -10.55 3.69 -2.92
CA TYR A 126 -10.80 4.61 -1.81
C TYR A 126 -9.58 4.59 -0.87
N TRP A 127 -9.21 5.78 -0.42
CA TRP A 127 -8.02 6.03 0.37
C TRP A 127 -8.50 6.41 1.77
N PRO A 128 -8.52 5.48 2.75
CA PRO A 128 -8.68 5.93 4.12
C PRO A 128 -7.53 6.88 4.44
N LEU A 129 -7.77 7.87 5.31
CA LEU A 129 -6.73 8.74 5.86
C LEU A 129 -5.67 7.88 6.56
N ASP A 130 -4.70 7.43 5.78
CA ASP A 130 -3.58 6.62 6.19
C ASP A 130 -2.38 7.55 6.42
N ARG A 131 -1.66 7.31 7.51
CA ARG A 131 -0.40 7.98 7.81
C ARG A 131 0.56 7.89 6.63
N ALA A 132 0.58 6.75 5.93
CA ALA A 132 1.40 6.58 4.75
C ALA A 132 0.98 7.53 3.61
N GLN A 133 -0.30 7.89 3.49
CA GLN A 133 -0.72 8.89 2.49
C GLN A 133 -0.27 10.30 2.88
N LEU A 134 -0.42 10.66 4.16
CA LEU A 134 0.01 11.97 4.67
C LEU A 134 1.52 12.19 4.50
N THR A 135 2.32 11.12 4.53
CA THR A 135 3.78 11.19 4.37
C THR A 135 4.27 10.93 2.94
N LEU A 136 3.60 10.06 2.17
CA LEU A 136 4.04 9.66 0.83
C LEU A 136 3.42 10.53 -0.28
N GLY A 137 2.27 11.16 -0.03
CA GLY A 137 1.54 11.98 -1.01
C GLY A 137 1.21 11.22 -2.32
N ASP A 138 1.05 11.97 -3.42
CA ASP A 138 0.71 11.41 -4.75
C ASP A 138 1.93 10.81 -5.49
N GLY A 139 2.84 10.16 -4.75
CA GLY A 139 4.08 9.60 -5.30
C GLY A 139 3.84 8.59 -6.43
N ALA A 140 2.87 7.69 -6.26
CA ALA A 140 2.53 6.66 -7.25
C ALA A 140 2.00 7.25 -8.55
N THR A 141 1.05 8.19 -8.46
CA THR A 141 0.49 8.90 -9.63
C THR A 141 1.59 9.64 -10.40
N ARG A 142 2.51 10.31 -9.69
CA ARG A 142 3.63 11.00 -10.33
C ARG A 142 4.62 10.04 -10.99
N ALA A 143 4.97 8.94 -10.32
CA ALA A 143 5.90 7.94 -10.85
C ALA A 143 5.38 7.31 -12.13
N LEU A 144 4.07 7.06 -12.20
CA LEU A 144 3.38 6.42 -13.32
C LEU A 144 2.78 7.40 -14.33
N ASN A 145 3.03 8.70 -14.18
CA ASN A 145 2.53 9.70 -15.12
C ASN A 145 3.13 9.48 -16.53
N GLY A 146 2.27 9.57 -17.55
CA GLY A 146 2.62 9.38 -18.95
C GLY A 146 2.52 7.95 -19.47
N PHE A 147 2.31 6.95 -18.61
CA PHE A 147 2.05 5.57 -19.05
C PHE A 147 0.56 5.39 -19.37
N ALA A 148 0.25 4.61 -20.42
CA ALA A 148 -1.14 4.20 -20.64
C ALA A 148 -1.59 3.32 -19.47
N ALA A 149 -2.81 3.55 -18.99
CA ALA A 149 -3.36 2.86 -17.84
C ALA A 149 -4.79 2.41 -18.17
N ARG A 150 -5.06 1.11 -18.05
CA ARG A 150 -6.40 0.54 -18.24
C ARG A 150 -6.80 -0.26 -17.02
N ARG A 151 -7.92 0.09 -16.39
CA ARG A 151 -8.52 -0.74 -15.33
C ARG A 151 -8.94 -2.07 -15.94
N VAL A 152 -8.48 -3.16 -15.34
CA VAL A 152 -8.76 -4.53 -15.80
C VAL A 152 -9.56 -5.32 -14.79
N ASP A 153 -9.62 -4.86 -13.55
CA ASP A 153 -10.37 -5.51 -12.49
C ASP A 153 -10.68 -4.53 -11.35
N SER A 154 -11.60 -4.93 -10.48
CA SER A 154 -11.93 -4.22 -9.26
C SER A 154 -12.25 -5.17 -8.12
N MET A 155 -11.88 -4.80 -6.91
CA MET A 155 -12.14 -5.56 -5.69
C MET A 155 -12.92 -4.68 -4.72
N ALA A 156 -14.03 -5.20 -4.18
CA ALA A 156 -14.76 -4.51 -3.13
C ALA A 156 -13.93 -4.49 -1.85
N THR A 157 -13.76 -3.33 -1.25
CA THR A 157 -13.17 -3.16 0.08
C THR A 157 -14.16 -2.46 0.98
N PHE A 158 -13.94 -2.54 2.30
CA PHE A 158 -14.74 -1.79 3.29
C PHE A 158 -14.78 -0.28 3.01
N PHE A 159 -13.76 0.21 2.33
CA PHE A 159 -13.56 1.61 2.04
C PHE A 159 -14.11 2.01 0.66
N GLY A 160 -14.39 1.06 -0.23
CA GLY A 160 -14.81 1.31 -1.61
C GLY A 160 -14.05 0.40 -2.59
N PRO A 161 -14.31 0.50 -3.90
CA PRO A 161 -13.66 -0.35 -4.88
C PRO A 161 -12.18 0.00 -4.99
N TYR A 162 -11.33 -1.01 -4.92
CA TYR A 162 -9.91 -0.96 -5.28
C TYR A 162 -9.73 -1.47 -6.70
N TYR A 163 -8.77 -0.94 -7.46
CA TYR A 163 -8.66 -1.27 -8.89
C TYR A 163 -7.31 -1.89 -9.23
N LEU A 164 -7.35 -2.96 -10.00
CA LEU A 164 -6.16 -3.46 -10.67
C LEU A 164 -6.08 -2.81 -12.05
N THR A 165 -4.96 -2.16 -12.31
CA THR A 165 -4.73 -1.40 -13.54
C THR A 165 -3.59 -2.05 -14.30
N ARG A 166 -3.83 -2.38 -15.56
CA ARG A 166 -2.76 -2.79 -16.48
C ARG A 166 -2.08 -1.55 -17.03
N LEU A 167 -0.76 -1.54 -16.96
CA LEU A 167 0.07 -0.50 -17.58
C LEU A 167 0.41 -0.89 -19.02
N GLY A 168 0.44 0.11 -19.86
CA GLY A 168 0.90 0.04 -21.24
C GLY A 168 2.00 1.07 -21.51
N PRO A 169 2.60 1.02 -22.70
CA PRO A 169 3.57 2.02 -23.14
C PRO A 169 3.00 3.43 -23.04
N ALA A 170 3.88 4.43 -23.05
CA ALA A 170 3.47 5.81 -22.89
C ALA A 170 2.36 6.17 -23.90
N ALA A 171 1.26 6.73 -23.41
CA ALA A 171 0.22 7.21 -24.30
C ALA A 171 0.82 8.36 -25.13
N PRO A 172 0.62 8.40 -26.47
CA PRO A 172 0.99 9.58 -27.22
C PRO A 172 0.27 10.77 -26.60
N LYS A 173 1.01 11.82 -26.24
CA LYS A 173 0.40 13.07 -25.80
C LYS A 173 -0.50 13.52 -26.95
N CYS A 174 -1.82 13.48 -26.79
CA CYS A 174 -2.70 14.25 -27.67
C CYS A 174 -2.24 15.70 -27.53
N ALA A 175 -1.67 16.25 -28.59
CA ALA A 175 -1.47 17.68 -28.69
C ALA A 175 -2.84 18.35 -28.49
N PRO A 176 -2.93 19.43 -27.70
CA PRO A 176 -4.18 20.18 -27.65
C PRO A 176 -4.51 20.63 -29.08
N ALA A 177 -5.74 20.36 -29.51
CA ALA A 177 -6.26 20.91 -30.75
C ALA A 177 -6.18 22.43 -30.63
N SER A 178 -5.35 23.02 -31.49
CA SER A 178 -5.21 24.47 -31.71
C SER A 178 -6.46 25.06 -32.33
#